data_AF-A0A7X7PJ73-F1
#
_entry.id   AF-A0A7X7PJ73-F1
#
_cell.length_a   1.000
_cell.length_b   1.000
_cell.length_c   1.000
_cell.angle_alpha   90.00
_cell.angle_beta   90.00
_cell.angle_gamma   90.00
#
_symmetry.space_group_name_H-M   'P 1'
#
loop_
_entity.id
_entity.type
_entity.pdbx_description
1 polymer ?
#
loop_
_entity_poly.entity_id
_entity_poly.type
_entity_poly.pdbx_seq_one_letter_code
_entity_poly.pdbx_strand_id
1 'polypeptide(L)'
;MMSNDEKQHREHWHRRLLEGRAALFTVLTTVVISIGGIAEIVPMFSVRAGPQPLEGVTPYTPLEVAGRDIYIREGCYLCHSQMVRPMRAELLRYGEWTRAVELVYDRPFLLGSRRIGPDLQRVGGKYPDAWHYEHMRDPRSTSPGSIMPPYAFLLEWRIDPEDVAASVRALNRLGVPYEDTSLEAIRSSIDAQAATIVRNLAGANIETEPDREIVALIAYLQRLGRDGRAALEGTAEQDRRALEAQDAISAADSPARNQDVVAARTGERAEEES
;
A
#
# COMPACT_ATOMS: atom_id res chain seq x y z
N MET A 1 -22.47 33.84 -38.85
CA MET A 1 -21.26 34.28 -39.59
C MET A 1 -20.76 35.52 -38.86
N MET A 2 -19.74 35.41 -38.00
CA MET A 2 -19.23 36.55 -37.21
C MET A 2 -18.43 37.51 -38.12
N SER A 3 -18.54 38.82 -37.90
CA SER A 3 -17.88 39.84 -38.74
C SER A 3 -16.35 39.83 -38.53
N ASN A 4 -15.61 40.29 -39.54
CA ASN A 4 -14.15 40.32 -39.51
C ASN A 4 -13.58 41.29 -38.45
N ASP A 5 -14.35 42.32 -38.08
CA ASP A 5 -14.02 43.29 -37.01
C ASP A 5 -14.09 42.66 -35.61
N GLU A 6 -15.06 41.78 -35.35
CA GLU A 6 -15.14 41.07 -34.06
C GLU A 6 -13.96 40.10 -33.84
N LYS A 7 -13.40 39.56 -34.92
CA LYS A 7 -12.21 38.70 -34.87
C LYS A 7 -10.94 39.51 -34.56
N GLN A 8 -10.72 40.65 -35.23
CA GLN A 8 -9.56 41.51 -34.97
C GLN A 8 -9.54 42.07 -33.53
N HIS A 9 -10.68 42.53 -33.00
CA HIS A 9 -10.75 43.10 -31.65
C HIS A 9 -10.47 42.05 -30.54
N ARG A 10 -10.81 40.78 -30.79
CA ARG A 10 -10.52 39.65 -29.89
C ARG A 10 -9.07 39.18 -29.95
N GLU A 11 -8.32 39.45 -31.02
CA GLU A 11 -6.91 39.08 -31.16
C GLU A 11 -5.95 40.06 -30.45
N HIS A 12 -6.35 41.32 -30.26
CA HIS A 12 -5.46 42.34 -29.69
C HIS A 12 -5.46 42.44 -28.16
N TRP A 13 -6.55 42.07 -27.48
CA TRP A 13 -6.67 42.29 -26.03
C TRP A 13 -5.72 41.38 -25.23
N HIS A 14 -5.68 40.08 -25.53
CA HIS A 14 -4.81 39.13 -24.84
C HIS A 14 -3.35 39.40 -25.18
N ARG A 15 -3.06 39.82 -26.42
CA ARG A 15 -1.72 40.24 -26.83
C ARG A 15 -1.20 41.44 -26.03
N ARG A 16 -2.07 42.42 -25.76
CA ARG A 16 -1.70 43.68 -25.07
C ARG A 16 -1.73 43.56 -23.54
N LEU A 17 -2.64 42.74 -22.99
CA LEU A 17 -2.83 42.58 -21.55
C LEU A 17 -2.05 41.39 -20.98
N LEU A 18 -2.05 40.24 -21.65
CA LEU A 18 -1.43 38.99 -21.17
C LEU A 18 -0.04 38.78 -21.80
N GLU A 19 0.06 38.69 -23.12
CA GLU A 19 1.34 38.38 -23.80
C GLU A 19 2.33 39.55 -23.75
N GLY A 20 1.84 40.79 -23.72
CA GLY A 20 2.67 42.00 -23.62
C GLY A 20 3.18 42.28 -22.21
N ARG A 21 2.75 41.53 -21.19
CA ARG A 21 3.12 41.70 -19.78
C ARG A 21 3.52 40.37 -19.16
N ALA A 22 4.76 39.95 -19.42
CA ALA A 22 5.31 38.69 -18.93
C ALA A 22 5.07 38.47 -17.41
N ALA A 23 5.24 39.50 -16.59
CA ALA A 23 4.99 39.40 -15.15
C ALA A 23 3.54 39.03 -14.80
N LEU A 24 2.55 39.63 -15.48
CA LEU A 24 1.13 39.32 -15.26
C LEU A 24 0.80 37.90 -15.72
N PHE A 25 1.32 37.49 -16.88
CA PHE A 25 1.12 36.14 -17.39
C PHE A 25 1.71 35.06 -16.46
N THR A 26 2.91 35.30 -15.93
CA THR A 26 3.53 34.41 -14.93
C THR A 26 2.67 34.30 -13.68
N VAL A 27 2.19 35.41 -13.11
CA VAL A 27 1.33 35.38 -11.92
C VAL A 27 0.05 34.58 -12.18
N LEU A 28 -0.64 34.85 -13.29
CA LEU A 28 -1.87 34.15 -13.62
C LEU A 28 -1.64 32.64 -13.85
N THR A 29 -0.56 32.28 -14.53
CA THR A 29 -0.19 30.87 -14.76
C THR A 29 0.12 30.16 -13.45
N THR A 30 0.89 30.79 -12.57
CA THR A 30 1.18 30.25 -11.23
C THR A 30 -0.11 30.03 -10.45
N VAL A 31 -1.03 31.00 -10.43
CA VAL A 31 -2.33 30.86 -9.74
C VAL A 31 -3.11 29.67 -10.31
N VAL A 32 -3.20 29.55 -11.64
CA VAL A 32 -3.94 28.45 -12.28
C VAL A 32 -3.34 27.08 -11.95
N ILE A 33 -2.00 26.94 -12.01
CA ILE A 33 -1.32 25.69 -11.66
C ILE A 33 -1.50 25.35 -10.17
N SER A 34 -1.39 26.36 -9.28
CA SER A 34 -1.55 26.16 -7.84
C SER A 34 -2.95 25.71 -7.44
N ILE A 35 -4.00 26.07 -8.19
CA ILE A 35 -5.38 25.62 -7.90
C ILE A 35 -5.47 24.09 -7.88
N GLY A 36 -4.86 23.41 -8.85
CA GLY A 36 -4.86 21.94 -8.90
C GLY A 36 -4.16 21.32 -7.69
N GLY A 37 -2.95 21.79 -7.36
CA GLY A 37 -2.21 21.32 -6.20
C GLY A 37 -2.94 21.58 -4.88
N ILE A 38 -3.59 22.74 -4.72
CA ILE A 38 -4.39 23.05 -3.54
C ILE A 38 -5.61 22.13 -3.46
N ALA A 39 -6.34 21.95 -4.56
CA ALA A 39 -7.56 21.14 -4.59
C ALA A 39 -7.31 19.65 -4.33
N GLU A 40 -6.14 19.12 -4.72
CA GLU A 40 -5.80 17.69 -4.55
C GLU A 40 -5.05 17.41 -3.24
N ILE A 41 -4.08 18.25 -2.86
CA ILE A 41 -3.16 17.97 -1.74
C ILE A 41 -3.73 18.46 -0.40
N VAL A 42 -4.28 19.68 -0.34
CA VAL A 42 -4.68 20.30 0.93
C VAL A 42 -5.81 19.54 1.64
N PRO A 43 -6.84 19.00 0.95
CA PRO A 43 -7.86 18.19 1.61
C PRO A 43 -7.29 16.95 2.31
N MET A 44 -6.23 16.35 1.77
CA MET A 44 -5.61 15.16 2.38
C MET A 44 -5.03 15.43 3.78
N PHE A 45 -4.65 16.68 4.09
CA PHE A 45 -4.14 17.08 5.41
C PHE A 45 -5.21 17.68 6.33
N SER A 46 -6.27 18.24 5.76
CA SER A 46 -7.25 19.07 6.49
C SER A 46 -8.40 18.26 7.07
N VAL A 47 -8.76 17.16 6.42
CA VAL A 47 -9.84 16.32 6.90
C VAL A 47 -9.27 15.41 8.00
N ARG A 48 -9.96 15.30 9.15
CA ARG A 48 -9.76 14.21 10.14
C ARG A 48 -9.85 12.79 9.53
N ALA A 49 -10.13 12.70 8.23
CA ALA A 49 -10.19 11.52 7.37
C ALA A 49 -8.87 11.21 6.65
N GLY A 50 -7.73 11.74 7.11
CA GLY A 50 -6.47 11.00 6.90
C GLY A 50 -6.66 9.56 7.41
N PRO A 51 -6.12 8.54 6.72
CA PRO A 51 -6.33 7.16 7.13
C PRO A 51 -5.84 6.99 8.57
N GLN A 52 -6.77 6.77 9.50
CA GLN A 52 -6.41 6.41 10.87
C GLN A 52 -5.81 5.00 10.83
N PRO A 53 -4.74 4.70 11.58
CA PRO A 53 -4.20 3.37 11.60
C PRO A 53 -5.30 2.39 12.01
N LEU A 54 -5.44 1.31 11.25
CA LEU A 54 -6.36 0.23 11.60
C LEU A 54 -5.92 -0.38 12.93
N GLU A 55 -6.86 -0.93 13.69
CA GLU A 55 -6.54 -1.67 14.90
C GLU A 55 -5.50 -2.77 14.59
N GLY A 56 -4.44 -2.80 15.39
CA GLY A 56 -3.32 -3.72 15.21
C GLY A 56 -2.27 -3.31 14.18
N VAL A 57 -2.33 -2.09 13.61
CA VAL A 57 -1.23 -1.52 12.81
C VAL A 57 -0.24 -0.80 13.73
N THR A 58 0.95 -1.36 13.87
CA THR A 58 2.03 -0.80 14.70
C THR A 58 3.14 -0.19 13.84
N PRO A 59 3.91 0.79 14.37
CA PRO A 59 5.14 1.25 13.74
C PRO A 59 6.10 0.09 13.47
N TYR A 60 6.90 0.21 12.41
CA TYR A 60 7.97 -0.75 12.12
C TYR A 60 8.93 -0.86 13.30
N THR A 61 9.38 -2.06 13.64
CA THR A 61 10.49 -2.19 14.59
C THR A 61 11.76 -1.55 14.02
N PRO A 62 12.78 -1.23 14.83
CA PRO A 62 14.02 -0.66 14.32
C PRO A 62 14.73 -1.54 13.27
N LEU A 63 14.72 -2.88 13.43
CA LEU A 63 15.30 -3.78 12.42
C LEU A 63 14.48 -3.78 11.12
N GLU A 64 13.15 -3.67 11.19
CA GLU A 64 12.29 -3.50 10.02
C GLU A 64 12.51 -2.14 9.33
N VAL A 65 12.77 -1.07 10.09
CA VAL A 65 13.16 0.24 9.54
C VAL A 65 14.46 0.10 8.75
N ALA A 66 15.47 -0.56 9.31
CA ALA A 66 16.73 -0.83 8.61
C ALA A 66 16.50 -1.63 7.31
N GLY A 67 15.70 -2.71 7.38
CA GLY A 67 15.36 -3.52 6.22
C GLY A 67 14.62 -2.76 5.13
N ARG A 68 13.75 -1.83 5.53
CA ARG A 68 13.02 -0.94 4.64
C ARG A 68 13.93 0.08 3.96
N ASP A 69 14.88 0.65 4.70
CA ASP A 69 15.87 1.57 4.15
C ASP A 69 16.77 0.85 3.14
N ILE A 70 17.15 -0.41 3.41
CA ILE A 70 17.85 -1.28 2.44
C ILE A 70 16.96 -1.55 1.22
N TYR A 71 15.69 -1.89 1.40
CA TYR A 71 14.74 -2.10 0.29
C TYR A 71 14.65 -0.88 -0.64
N ILE A 72 14.72 0.33 -0.08
CA ILE A 72 14.76 1.59 -0.82
C ILE A 72 16.12 1.77 -1.50
N ARG A 73 17.23 1.58 -0.78
CA ARG A 73 18.60 1.72 -1.30
C ARG A 73 18.84 0.83 -2.51
N GLU A 74 18.35 -0.40 -2.45
CA GLU A 74 18.51 -1.41 -3.50
C GLU A 74 17.53 -1.24 -4.68
N GLY A 75 16.62 -0.28 -4.60
CA GLY A 75 15.68 0.00 -5.69
C GLY A 75 14.64 -1.10 -5.91
N CYS A 76 14.35 -1.94 -4.91
CA CYS A 76 13.40 -3.05 -5.04
C CYS A 76 12.01 -2.57 -5.52
N TYR A 77 11.61 -1.36 -5.12
CA TYR A 77 10.37 -0.69 -5.53
C TYR A 77 10.26 -0.41 -7.05
N LEU A 78 11.36 -0.47 -7.80
CA LEU A 78 11.35 -0.32 -9.26
C LEU A 78 10.79 -1.58 -9.96
N CYS A 79 10.90 -2.72 -9.30
CA CYS A 79 10.45 -4.02 -9.81
C CYS A 79 9.21 -4.55 -9.09
N HIS A 80 9.05 -4.21 -7.82
CA HIS A 80 8.01 -4.73 -6.93
C HIS A 80 7.11 -3.62 -6.42
N SER A 81 5.81 -3.79 -6.59
CA SER A 81 4.81 -2.94 -5.96
C SER A 81 4.46 -3.44 -4.56
N GLN A 82 3.90 -2.53 -3.77
CA GLN A 82 3.33 -2.82 -2.45
C GLN A 82 1.92 -2.24 -2.37
N MET A 83 1.10 -2.61 -3.35
CA MET A 83 -0.28 -2.15 -3.48
C MET A 83 -1.09 -3.17 -4.28
N VAL A 84 -1.74 -4.09 -3.57
CA VAL A 84 -2.71 -5.01 -4.15
C VAL A 84 -3.97 -4.24 -4.49
N ARG A 85 -4.35 -4.25 -5.77
CA ARG A 85 -5.52 -3.52 -6.27
C ARG A 85 -6.81 -4.30 -5.98
N PRO A 86 -7.97 -3.63 -5.81
CA PRO A 86 -9.25 -4.27 -5.53
C PRO A 86 -9.86 -4.92 -6.80
N MET A 87 -9.14 -5.87 -7.39
CA MET A 87 -9.59 -6.64 -8.55
C MET A 87 -9.56 -8.13 -8.20
N ARG A 88 -10.56 -8.90 -8.65
CA ARG A 88 -10.63 -10.34 -8.36
C ARG A 88 -9.35 -11.10 -8.72
N ALA A 89 -8.73 -10.79 -9.86
CA ALA A 89 -7.49 -11.44 -10.28
C ALA A 89 -6.28 -11.10 -9.38
N GLU A 90 -6.24 -9.90 -8.81
CA GLU A 90 -5.22 -9.48 -7.85
C GLU A 90 -5.41 -10.18 -6.51
N LEU A 91 -6.66 -10.20 -6.04
CA LEU A 91 -7.05 -10.83 -4.78
C LEU A 91 -6.69 -12.33 -4.76
N LEU A 92 -7.00 -13.05 -5.85
CA LEU A 92 -6.66 -14.47 -5.98
C LEU A 92 -5.14 -14.73 -6.03
N ARG A 93 -4.34 -13.76 -6.49
CA ARG A 93 -2.90 -13.92 -6.67
C ARG A 93 -2.10 -13.51 -5.43
N TYR A 94 -2.49 -12.40 -4.82
CA TYR A 94 -1.72 -11.74 -3.76
C TYR A 94 -2.43 -11.74 -2.40
N GLY A 95 -3.74 -11.94 -2.36
CA GLY A 95 -4.55 -11.83 -1.14
C GLY A 95 -5.28 -10.50 -1.05
N GLU A 96 -5.75 -10.14 0.14
CA GLU A 96 -6.61 -8.97 0.37
C GLU A 96 -6.01 -7.66 -0.17
N TRP A 97 -6.85 -6.82 -0.77
CA TRP A 97 -6.46 -5.55 -1.37
C TRP A 97 -5.89 -4.59 -0.32
N THR A 98 -5.06 -3.65 -0.75
CA THR A 98 -4.32 -2.75 0.15
C THR A 98 -5.14 -1.53 0.52
N ARG A 99 -5.31 -1.29 1.83
CA ARG A 99 -6.00 -0.12 2.36
C ARG A 99 -4.98 0.95 2.76
N ALA A 100 -5.34 2.22 2.58
CA ALA A 100 -4.47 3.34 2.92
C ALA A 100 -4.05 3.35 4.41
N VAL A 101 -4.91 2.81 5.29
CA VAL A 101 -4.68 2.66 6.74
C VAL A 101 -3.51 1.75 7.11
N GLU A 102 -3.08 0.88 6.21
CA GLU A 102 -1.94 -0.01 6.43
C GLU A 102 -0.59 0.72 6.24
N LEU A 103 -0.61 1.85 5.54
CA LEU A 103 0.58 2.56 5.06
C LEU A 103 0.80 3.89 5.79
N VAL A 104 0.12 4.10 6.91
CA VAL A 104 0.13 5.36 7.68
C VAL A 104 1.53 5.71 8.19
N TYR A 105 2.36 4.70 8.46
CA TYR A 105 3.73 4.89 8.94
C TYR A 105 4.78 4.96 7.81
N ASP A 106 4.39 4.71 6.56
CA ASP A 106 5.32 4.65 5.43
C ASP A 106 5.78 6.04 4.98
N ARG A 107 7.06 6.31 5.19
CA ARG A 107 7.72 7.56 4.77
C ARG A 107 9.03 7.21 4.05
N PRO A 108 9.15 7.44 2.72
CA PRO A 108 8.07 7.73 1.75
C PRO A 108 7.22 6.47 1.47
N PHE A 109 6.02 6.60 0.89
CA PHE A 109 5.22 5.42 0.51
C PHE A 109 5.93 4.54 -0.54
N LEU A 110 5.70 3.21 -0.51
CA LEU A 110 6.34 2.23 -1.41
C LEU A 110 5.34 1.49 -2.31
N LEU A 111 4.20 2.11 -2.61
CA LEU A 111 3.11 1.55 -3.44
C LEU A 111 3.60 0.92 -4.76
N GLY A 112 4.67 1.46 -5.35
CA GLY A 112 5.26 1.02 -6.61
C GLY A 112 4.48 1.51 -7.83
N SER A 113 5.18 1.66 -8.95
CA SER A 113 4.60 2.13 -10.23
C SER A 113 4.71 1.10 -11.35
N ARG A 114 5.49 0.04 -11.15
CA ARG A 114 5.75 -1.03 -12.11
C ARG A 114 5.83 -2.37 -11.40
N ARG A 115 5.51 -3.45 -12.13
CA ARG A 115 5.62 -4.84 -11.68
C ARG A 115 6.40 -5.65 -12.70
N ILE A 116 7.71 -5.75 -12.47
CA ILE A 116 8.58 -6.71 -13.15
C ILE A 116 8.57 -8.01 -12.34
N GLY A 117 8.67 -7.89 -11.02
CA GLY A 117 8.39 -8.94 -10.06
C GLY A 117 6.95 -8.88 -9.52
N PRO A 118 6.54 -9.86 -8.70
CA PRO A 118 5.23 -9.87 -8.03
C PRO A 118 5.07 -8.71 -7.03
N ASP A 119 3.83 -8.36 -6.72
CA ASP A 119 3.51 -7.48 -5.59
C ASP A 119 3.93 -8.13 -4.26
N LEU A 120 4.49 -7.33 -3.35
CA LEU A 120 5.05 -7.79 -2.07
C LEU A 120 4.21 -7.41 -0.85
N GLN A 121 3.12 -6.66 -1.00
CA GLN A 121 2.38 -6.14 0.16
C GLN A 121 1.85 -7.22 1.10
N ARG A 122 1.66 -8.45 0.59
CA ARG A 122 1.17 -9.62 1.34
C ARG A 122 2.18 -10.76 1.39
N VAL A 123 3.48 -10.47 1.30
CA VAL A 123 4.53 -11.50 1.31
C VAL A 123 4.84 -12.03 2.72
N GLY A 124 4.50 -11.27 3.77
CA GLY A 124 4.77 -11.66 5.15
C GLY A 124 4.19 -13.02 5.52
N GLY A 125 5.07 -13.97 5.85
CA GLY A 125 4.70 -15.34 6.19
C GLY A 125 4.37 -16.27 5.04
N LYS A 126 4.43 -15.78 3.80
CA LYS A 126 4.23 -16.63 2.62
C LYS A 126 5.41 -17.57 2.40
N TYR A 127 6.62 -17.12 2.72
CA TYR A 127 7.85 -17.88 2.59
C TYR A 127 8.63 -17.86 3.92
N PRO A 128 9.39 -18.93 4.24
CA PRO A 128 10.25 -18.95 5.42
C PRO A 128 11.45 -18.01 5.25
N ASP A 129 12.06 -17.60 6.36
CA ASP A 129 13.25 -16.73 6.35
C ASP A 129 14.38 -17.28 5.46
N ALA A 130 14.57 -18.61 5.48
CA ALA A 130 15.55 -19.30 4.65
C ALA A 130 15.28 -19.13 3.15
N TRP A 131 14.00 -19.10 2.73
CA TRP A 131 13.66 -18.85 1.33
C TRP A 131 14.03 -17.42 0.92
N HIS A 132 13.78 -16.43 1.79
CA HIS A 132 14.16 -15.05 1.52
C HIS A 132 15.68 -14.89 1.44
N TYR A 133 16.42 -15.50 2.37
CA TYR A 133 17.88 -15.51 2.35
C TYR A 133 18.42 -16.08 1.03
N GLU A 134 17.91 -17.25 0.62
CA GLU A 134 18.34 -17.94 -0.59
C GLU A 134 17.91 -17.23 -1.87
N HIS A 135 16.69 -16.68 -1.89
CA HIS A 135 16.20 -15.88 -3.01
C HIS A 135 17.06 -14.63 -3.22
N MET A 136 17.51 -13.98 -2.15
CA MET A 136 18.38 -12.80 -2.27
C MET A 136 19.80 -13.19 -2.66
N ARG A 137 20.31 -14.34 -2.21
CA ARG A 137 21.61 -14.88 -2.65
C ARG A 137 21.62 -15.18 -4.15
N ASP A 138 20.65 -15.97 -4.60
CA ASP A 138 20.45 -16.30 -6.00
C ASP A 138 18.95 -16.50 -6.31
N PRO A 139 18.27 -15.51 -6.91
CA PRO A 139 16.84 -15.60 -7.19
C PRO A 139 16.45 -16.79 -8.07
N ARG A 140 17.38 -17.29 -8.91
CA ARG A 140 17.15 -18.42 -9.82
C ARG A 140 17.14 -19.76 -9.09
N SER A 141 17.74 -19.84 -7.92
CA SER A 141 17.77 -21.06 -7.10
C SER A 141 16.39 -21.40 -6.53
N THR A 142 15.62 -20.37 -6.14
CA THR A 142 14.27 -20.53 -5.57
C THR A 142 13.16 -20.24 -6.57
N SER A 143 13.44 -19.47 -7.62
CA SER A 143 12.51 -19.15 -8.71
C SER A 143 13.18 -19.34 -10.07
N PRO A 144 13.13 -20.56 -10.65
CA PRO A 144 13.75 -20.83 -11.94
C PRO A 144 13.26 -19.87 -13.04
N GLY A 145 14.20 -19.28 -13.77
CA GLY A 145 13.89 -18.27 -14.79
C GLY A 145 13.66 -16.85 -14.24
N SER A 146 13.89 -16.61 -12.95
CA SER A 146 13.85 -15.26 -12.38
C SER A 146 14.82 -14.32 -13.09
N ILE A 147 14.33 -13.11 -13.38
CA ILE A 147 15.11 -11.99 -13.91
C ILE A 147 15.53 -11.01 -12.82
N MET A 148 15.21 -11.29 -11.56
CA MET A 148 15.65 -10.49 -10.42
C MET A 148 17.18 -10.57 -10.29
N PRO A 149 17.89 -9.45 -10.07
CA PRO A 149 19.31 -9.46 -9.80
C PRO A 149 19.63 -10.20 -8.49
N PRO A 150 20.79 -10.87 -8.40
CA PRO A 150 21.27 -11.40 -7.11
C PRO A 150 21.75 -10.26 -6.21
N TYR A 151 21.44 -10.37 -4.92
CA TYR A 151 21.81 -9.44 -3.85
C TYR A 151 22.70 -10.13 -2.81
N ALA A 152 23.60 -11.01 -3.25
CA ALA A 152 24.46 -11.81 -2.37
C ALA A 152 25.33 -10.96 -1.43
N PHE A 153 25.64 -9.71 -1.78
CA PHE A 153 26.40 -8.79 -0.93
C PHE A 153 25.67 -8.41 0.37
N LEU A 154 24.33 -8.49 0.41
CA LEU A 154 23.56 -8.25 1.64
C LEU A 154 23.84 -9.28 2.74
N LEU A 155 24.40 -10.43 2.38
CA LEU A 155 24.81 -11.48 3.32
C LEU A 155 26.13 -11.11 4.02
N GLU A 156 26.90 -10.20 3.44
CA GLU A 156 28.22 -9.78 3.93
C GLU A 156 28.17 -8.38 4.57
N TRP A 157 27.27 -7.51 4.13
CA TRP A 157 27.18 -6.15 4.67
C TRP A 157 26.46 -6.14 6.02
N ARG A 158 26.79 -5.14 6.83
CA ARG A 158 26.29 -4.99 8.20
C ARG A 158 25.49 -3.70 8.32
N ILE A 159 24.44 -3.73 9.12
CA ILE A 159 23.72 -2.53 9.52
C ILE A 159 24.50 -1.81 10.62
N ASP A 160 24.44 -0.48 10.64
CA ASP A 160 24.93 0.33 11.77
C ASP A 160 23.74 0.73 12.66
N PRO A 161 23.68 0.29 13.93
CA PRO A 161 22.62 0.69 14.84
C PRO A 161 22.48 2.20 15.04
N GLU A 162 23.55 2.99 14.85
CA GLU A 162 23.48 4.46 14.93
C GLU A 162 22.70 5.06 13.75
N ASP A 163 22.91 4.53 12.54
CA ASP A 163 22.15 4.93 11.35
C ASP A 163 20.68 4.53 11.50
N VAL A 164 20.40 3.33 12.00
CA VAL A 164 19.03 2.89 12.30
C VAL A 164 18.39 3.81 13.35
N ALA A 165 19.13 4.20 14.38
CA ALA A 165 18.64 5.14 15.39
C ALA A 165 18.34 6.52 14.79
N ALA A 166 19.15 6.98 13.85
CA ALA A 166 18.88 8.22 13.11
C ALA A 166 17.57 8.12 12.30
N SER A 167 17.35 7.02 11.57
CA SER A 167 16.11 6.77 10.82
C SER A 167 14.87 6.71 11.73
N VAL A 168 14.93 5.96 12.84
CA VAL A 168 13.82 5.87 13.82
C VAL A 168 13.49 7.24 14.41
N ARG A 169 14.50 8.04 14.80
CA ARG A 169 14.28 9.40 15.31
C ARG A 169 13.71 10.33 14.23
N ALA A 170 14.12 10.18 12.98
CA ALA A 170 13.56 10.96 11.87
C ALA A 170 12.08 10.62 11.65
N LEU A 171 11.73 9.33 11.66
CA LEU A 171 10.34 8.89 11.58
C LEU A 171 9.50 9.38 12.77
N ASN A 172 10.07 9.36 13.99
CA ASN A 172 9.41 9.90 15.19
C ASN A 172 9.07 11.39 15.00
N ARG A 173 10.01 12.20 14.51
CA ARG A 173 9.78 13.63 14.20
C ARG A 173 8.68 13.85 13.16
N LEU A 174 8.46 12.88 12.26
CA LEU A 174 7.40 12.92 11.25
C LEU A 174 6.06 12.35 11.76
N GLY A 175 5.93 12.10 13.06
CA GLY A 175 4.69 11.71 13.74
C GLY A 175 4.50 10.20 13.90
N VAL A 176 5.51 9.37 13.66
CA VAL A 176 5.43 7.94 13.96
C VAL A 176 5.60 7.74 15.48
N PRO A 177 4.66 7.08 16.19
CA PRO A 177 4.63 7.06 17.65
C PRO A 177 5.59 6.03 18.25
N TYR A 178 6.90 6.28 18.15
CA TYR A 178 7.91 5.50 18.90
C TYR A 178 7.99 5.99 20.34
N GLU A 179 7.89 5.08 21.31
CA GLU A 179 7.94 5.40 22.75
C GLU A 179 9.36 5.78 23.21
N ASP A 180 10.35 4.94 22.88
CA ASP A 180 11.75 5.16 23.21
C ASP A 180 12.60 5.15 21.92
N THR A 181 13.34 6.23 21.71
CA THR A 181 14.25 6.41 20.56
C THR A 181 15.71 6.55 21.00
N SER A 182 16.00 6.17 22.24
CA SER A 182 17.36 6.00 22.74
C SER A 182 18.06 4.89 21.97
N LEU A 183 19.37 5.05 21.79
CA LEU A 183 20.18 4.06 21.09
C LEU A 183 20.13 2.69 21.76
N GLU A 184 20.04 2.65 23.10
CA GLU A 184 19.99 1.43 23.88
C GLU A 184 18.71 0.64 23.61
N ALA A 185 17.55 1.30 23.67
CA ALA A 185 16.27 0.65 23.35
C ALA A 185 16.23 0.13 21.90
N ILE A 186 16.81 0.90 20.98
CA ILE A 186 16.91 0.54 19.57
C ILE A 186 17.79 -0.70 19.38
N ARG A 187 18.99 -0.72 19.98
CA ARG A 187 19.89 -1.90 19.93
C ARG A 187 19.22 -3.14 20.52
N SER A 188 18.62 -3.01 21.70
CA SER A 188 17.91 -4.10 22.35
C SER A 188 16.78 -4.67 21.48
N SER A 189 16.01 -3.79 20.81
CA SER A 189 14.95 -4.21 19.89
C SER A 189 15.50 -4.89 18.62
N ILE A 190 16.59 -4.37 18.05
CA ILE A 190 17.30 -4.99 16.91
C ILE A 190 17.75 -6.40 17.29
N ASP A 191 18.47 -6.54 18.40
CA ASP A 191 19.06 -7.81 18.83
C ASP A 191 17.98 -8.87 19.08
N ALA A 192 16.87 -8.49 19.73
CA ALA A 192 15.78 -9.41 20.04
C ALA A 192 15.13 -9.98 18.76
N GLN A 193 14.84 -9.12 17.78
CA GLN A 193 14.21 -9.56 16.53
C GLN A 193 15.20 -10.30 15.63
N ALA A 194 16.43 -9.80 15.50
CA ALA A 194 17.49 -10.43 14.70
C ALA A 194 17.81 -11.83 15.22
N ALA A 195 17.90 -12.02 16.54
CA ALA A 195 18.11 -13.34 17.14
C ALA A 195 17.02 -14.35 16.76
N THR A 196 15.78 -13.90 16.56
CA THR A 196 14.69 -14.77 16.12
C THR A 196 14.88 -15.22 14.67
N ILE A 197 15.21 -14.29 13.77
CA ILE A 197 15.46 -14.60 12.36
C ILE A 197 16.70 -15.50 12.22
N VAL A 198 17.78 -15.21 12.93
CA VAL A 198 19.01 -16.04 12.93
C VAL A 198 18.70 -17.46 13.41
N ARG A 199 17.90 -17.63 14.47
CA ARG A 199 17.47 -18.97 14.91
C ARG A 199 16.66 -19.71 13.85
N ASN A 200 15.77 -19.02 13.15
CA ASN A 200 14.98 -19.62 12.07
C ASN A 200 15.87 -20.07 10.91
N LEU A 201 16.86 -19.25 10.54
CA LEU A 201 17.86 -19.57 9.51
C LEU A 201 18.75 -20.73 9.91
N ALA A 202 19.22 -20.77 11.16
CA ALA A 202 20.01 -21.88 11.69
C ALA A 202 19.23 -23.20 11.65
N GLY A 203 17.91 -23.17 11.90
CA GLY A 203 17.02 -24.33 11.73
C GLY A 203 16.96 -24.88 10.30
N ALA A 204 17.32 -24.07 9.31
CA ALA A 204 17.45 -24.46 7.90
C ALA A 204 18.92 -24.68 7.49
N ASN A 205 19.84 -24.81 8.45
CA ASN A 205 21.28 -24.98 8.23
C ASN A 205 21.94 -23.81 7.47
N ILE A 206 21.45 -22.59 7.72
CA ILE A 206 22.03 -21.33 7.21
C ILE A 206 22.63 -20.57 8.40
N GLU A 207 23.94 -20.38 8.38
CA GLU A 207 24.64 -19.58 9.38
C GLU A 207 24.73 -18.12 8.92
N THR A 208 24.34 -17.18 9.79
CA THR A 208 24.47 -15.75 9.55
C THR A 208 24.60 -15.00 10.88
N GLU A 209 25.27 -13.86 10.84
CA GLU A 209 25.34 -12.95 11.98
C GLU A 209 24.06 -12.09 12.05
N PRO A 210 23.62 -11.69 13.26
CA PRO A 210 22.36 -10.95 13.45
C PRO A 210 22.39 -9.53 12.86
N ASP A 211 23.55 -8.95 12.67
CA ASP A 211 23.74 -7.58 12.16
C ASP A 211 23.87 -7.52 10.64
N ARG A 212 23.73 -8.65 9.92
CA ARG A 212 23.79 -8.64 8.46
C ARG A 212 22.58 -7.95 7.86
N GLU A 213 22.79 -7.20 6.78
CA GLU A 213 21.72 -6.48 6.07
C GLU A 213 20.60 -7.41 5.58
N ILE A 214 20.94 -8.65 5.20
CA ILE A 214 19.94 -9.65 4.83
C ILE A 214 18.95 -9.96 5.97
N VAL A 215 19.41 -9.96 7.23
CA VAL A 215 18.54 -10.19 8.40
C VAL A 215 17.55 -9.04 8.55
N ALA A 216 18.01 -7.80 8.37
CA ALA A 216 17.14 -6.63 8.39
C ALA A 216 16.11 -6.65 7.25
N LEU A 217 16.54 -6.95 6.01
CA LEU A 217 15.65 -7.05 4.86
C LEU A 217 14.59 -8.15 5.05
N ILE A 218 14.98 -9.30 5.61
CA ILE A 218 14.04 -10.38 5.95
C ILE A 218 13.01 -9.89 6.98
N ALA A 219 13.44 -9.17 8.03
CA ALA A 219 12.53 -8.61 9.03
C ALA A 219 11.46 -7.74 8.37
N TYR A 220 11.88 -6.81 7.49
CA TYR A 220 10.97 -5.95 6.75
C TYR A 220 10.00 -6.73 5.86
N LEU A 221 10.48 -7.68 5.05
CA LEU A 221 9.63 -8.46 4.16
C LEU A 221 8.63 -9.34 4.93
N GLN A 222 9.05 -9.90 6.07
CA GLN A 222 8.18 -10.70 6.93
C GLN A 222 7.09 -9.88 7.63
N ARG A 223 7.29 -8.56 7.75
CA ARG A 223 6.32 -7.62 8.32
C ARG A 223 5.23 -7.22 7.34
N LEU A 224 5.47 -7.29 6.03
CA LEU A 224 4.54 -6.81 5.00
C LEU A 224 3.22 -7.58 5.00
N GLY A 225 2.12 -6.85 5.23
CA GLY A 225 0.76 -7.37 5.17
C GLY A 225 0.34 -8.24 6.35
N ARG A 226 1.13 -8.28 7.43
CA ARG A 226 0.81 -9.00 8.67
C ARG A 226 0.02 -8.17 9.67
N ASP A 227 0.46 -6.95 9.96
CA ASP A 227 -0.28 -6.08 10.88
C ASP A 227 -1.62 -5.66 10.30
N GLY A 228 -2.60 -5.48 11.19
CA GLY A 228 -3.97 -5.16 10.82
C GLY A 228 -4.70 -6.28 10.06
N ARG A 229 -4.03 -7.39 9.70
CA ARG A 229 -4.63 -8.46 8.87
C ARG A 229 -5.91 -9.04 9.50
N ALA A 230 -5.91 -9.30 10.80
CA ALA A 230 -7.09 -9.79 11.50
C ALA A 230 -8.26 -8.79 11.43
N ALA A 231 -7.98 -7.49 11.57
CA ALA A 231 -8.98 -6.45 11.44
C ALA A 231 -9.48 -6.32 9.99
N LEU A 232 -8.61 -6.47 8.99
CA LEU A 232 -8.97 -6.47 7.56
C LEU A 232 -9.88 -7.66 7.20
N GLU A 233 -9.54 -8.86 7.66
CA GLU A 233 -10.30 -10.10 7.46
C GLU A 233 -11.69 -9.97 8.12
N GLY A 234 -11.75 -9.39 9.32
CA GLY A 234 -13.01 -9.08 10.01
C GLY A 234 -13.91 -8.13 9.20
N THR A 235 -13.34 -7.05 8.63
CA THR A 235 -14.11 -6.14 7.76
C THR A 235 -14.58 -6.83 6.48
N ALA A 236 -13.71 -7.60 5.83
CA ALA A 236 -14.04 -8.26 4.56
C ALA A 236 -15.18 -9.28 4.73
N GLU A 237 -15.21 -10.00 5.86
CA GLU A 237 -16.31 -10.90 6.19
C GLU A 237 -17.62 -10.15 6.43
N GLN A 238 -17.56 -9.00 7.11
CA GLN A 238 -18.74 -8.15 7.32
C GLN A 238 -19.28 -7.60 6.00
N ASP A 239 -18.40 -7.10 5.12
CA ASP A 239 -18.76 -6.57 3.81
C ASP A 239 -19.38 -7.64 2.92
N ARG A 240 -18.81 -8.86 2.93
CA ARG A 240 -19.36 -10.01 2.21
C ARG A 240 -20.76 -10.37 2.70
N ARG A 241 -20.98 -10.44 4.02
CA ARG A 241 -22.31 -10.70 4.60
C ARG A 241 -23.31 -9.61 4.26
N ALA A 242 -22.87 -8.35 4.23
CA ALA A 242 -23.74 -7.22 3.85
C ALA A 242 -24.15 -7.31 2.36
N LEU A 243 -23.22 -7.67 1.48
CA LEU A 243 -23.50 -7.92 0.06
C LEU A 243 -24.42 -9.12 -0.14
N GLU A 244 -24.16 -10.24 0.51
CA GLU A 244 -25.03 -11.44 0.46
C GLU A 244 -26.44 -11.13 0.98
N ALA A 245 -26.58 -10.29 2.01
CA ALA A 245 -27.87 -9.83 2.50
C ALA A 245 -28.59 -8.90 1.51
N GLN A 246 -27.88 -7.99 0.84
CA GLN A 246 -28.45 -7.14 -0.21
C GLN A 246 -28.88 -7.95 -1.44
N ASP A 247 -28.09 -8.94 -1.84
CA ASP A 247 -28.41 -9.86 -2.92
C ASP A 247 -29.64 -10.72 -2.56
N ALA A 248 -29.74 -11.18 -1.31
CA ALA A 248 -30.92 -11.92 -0.83
C ALA A 248 -32.19 -11.05 -0.79
N ILE A 249 -32.09 -9.78 -0.38
CA ILE A 249 -33.20 -8.83 -0.38
C ILE A 249 -33.64 -8.52 -1.82
N SER A 250 -32.70 -8.23 -2.71
CA SER A 250 -33.01 -7.96 -4.12
C SER A 250 -33.54 -9.18 -4.88
N ALA A 251 -33.10 -10.40 -4.51
CA ALA A 251 -33.69 -11.64 -5.00
C ALA A 251 -35.11 -11.89 -4.46
N ALA A 252 -35.40 -11.49 -3.22
CA ALA A 252 -36.73 -11.57 -2.63
C ALA A 252 -37.72 -10.57 -3.24
N ASP A 253 -37.25 -9.40 -3.68
CA ASP A 253 -38.01 -8.36 -4.40
C ASP A 253 -38.08 -8.58 -5.92
N SER A 254 -37.56 -9.69 -6.42
CA SER A 254 -37.55 -9.99 -7.86
C SER A 254 -38.98 -10.24 -8.39
N PRO A 255 -39.37 -9.66 -9.54
CA PRO A 255 -40.75 -9.71 -10.05
C PRO A 255 -41.27 -11.12 -10.37
N ALA A 256 -40.41 -12.13 -10.39
CA ALA A 256 -40.79 -13.54 -10.54
C ALA A 256 -41.71 -14.02 -9.39
N ARG A 257 -41.51 -13.56 -8.15
CA ARG A 257 -42.36 -13.98 -7.02
C ARG A 257 -43.72 -13.28 -7.02
N ASN A 258 -43.80 -12.07 -7.57
CA ASN A 258 -45.07 -11.35 -7.71
C ASN A 258 -45.98 -11.97 -8.78
N GLN A 259 -45.45 -12.74 -9.73
CA GLN A 259 -46.28 -13.48 -10.68
C GLN A 259 -46.94 -14.71 -10.04
N ASP A 260 -46.24 -15.40 -9.13
CA ASP A 260 -46.81 -16.54 -8.39
C ASP A 260 -47.87 -16.11 -7.36
N VAL A 261 -47.69 -14.96 -6.70
CA VAL A 261 -48.70 -14.40 -5.76
C VAL A 261 -49.93 -13.87 -6.51
N VAL A 262 -49.76 -13.31 -7.71
CA VAL A 262 -50.89 -12.89 -8.55
C VAL A 262 -51.62 -14.10 -9.13
N ALA A 263 -50.91 -15.15 -9.55
CA ALA A 263 -51.50 -16.40 -10.05
C ALA A 263 -52.30 -17.14 -8.97
N ALA A 264 -51.80 -17.20 -7.74
CA ALA A 264 -52.52 -17.80 -6.60
C ALA A 264 -53.82 -17.03 -6.27
N ARG A 265 -53.80 -15.69 -6.32
CA ARG A 265 -55.00 -14.85 -6.10
C ARG A 265 -56.04 -14.92 -7.23
N THR A 266 -55.63 -15.25 -8.46
CA THR A 266 -56.56 -15.46 -9.57
C THR A 266 -57.17 -16.87 -9.58
N GLY A 267 -56.52 -17.85 -8.94
CA GLY A 267 -57.06 -19.22 -8.81
C GLY A 267 -58.20 -19.33 -7.79
N GLU A 268 -58.07 -18.70 -6.63
CA GLU A 268 -59.11 -18.75 -5.57
C GLU A 268 -60.41 -18.04 -5.94
N ARG A 269 -60.39 -17.11 -6.91
CA ARG A 269 -61.59 -16.36 -7.32
C ARG A 269 -62.47 -17.10 -8.35
N ALA A 270 -61.99 -18.21 -8.90
CA ALA A 270 -62.71 -18.99 -9.91
C ALA A 270 -63.53 -20.15 -9.32
N GLU A 271 -63.35 -20.49 -8.05
CA GLU A 271 -64.12 -21.57 -7.38
C GLU A 271 -65.33 -21.05 -6.58
N GLU A 272 -65.51 -19.73 -6.44
CA GLU A 272 -66.61 -19.14 -5.68
C GLU A 272 -67.81 -18.72 -6.56
N GLU A 273 -67.75 -18.95 -7.88
CA GLU A 273 -68.81 -18.63 -8.86
C GLU A 273 -69.41 -19.86 -9.59
N SER A 274 -69.27 -21.08 -9.06
CA SER A 274 -69.97 -22.28 -9.59
C SER A 274 -70.92 -22.92 -8.60
#